data_AF-A0A960WU68-F1
#
_entry.id   AF-A0A960WU68-F1
#
_cell.length_a   1.000
_cell.length_b   1.000
_cell.length_c   1.000
_cell.angle_alpha   90.00
_cell.angle_beta   90.00
_cell.angle_gamma   90.00
#
_symmetry.space_group_name_H-M   'P 1'
#
loop_
_entity.id
_entity.type
_entity.pdbx_description
1 polymer ?
#
loop_
_entity_poly.entity_id
_entity_poly.type
_entity_poly.pdbx_seq_one_letter_code
_entity_poly.pdbx_strand_id
1 'polypeptide(L)'
;SGEILALSGSRSFFGSSSGQINGAWRPRSAGSTLKPFTYALALQDGATAATILADTPVEYITPTGAYEPVNFDRRFQGPVSMRHALANSLNVPAVKMLDGIGGPERLHRCLVEDLHFTSLAPAATEYGLGLTLGNAEVRLLELANAYATLARLGEWKPFRFLRQTDPVESSTEEGQASDAPRRVFDPEAAWLISDILSDERARALAFGLRSPLNLPFRVAVKTGTSTDFRDSWTVGYTPDYTVGVWVGRFDNRPLNRISGAMGAAPIFHQVMVRLHRDEQPRWFETPPGAAEITIDRISGKTPPPDLALPAARVRKEWFVRGRRPDTAKDGDYDNAGRTRLPLAYASWWRGESNPLKDDAFLELPDEGAPEPDFRIVSPLEGTVAFIDPDLPASGSRFPLRIAGSGNEEIVWSSTSLSVEKKNGESWLVLKPGEHEVVARDRKSGREVKSRLKVEAL
;
A
#
# COMPACT_ATOMS: atom_id res chain seq x y z
N SER A 1 -7.57 -22.22 -15.21
CA SER A 1 -7.01 -23.57 -14.98
C SER A 1 -5.75 -23.56 -14.13
N GLY A 2 -4.90 -22.52 -14.19
CA GLY A 2 -3.55 -22.55 -13.58
C GLY A 2 -2.48 -22.91 -14.61
N GLU A 3 -2.88 -23.29 -15.83
CA GLU A 3 -1.94 -23.60 -16.91
C GLU A 3 -1.14 -22.38 -17.34
N ILE A 4 0.16 -22.57 -17.49
CA ILE A 4 1.07 -21.58 -18.05
C ILE A 4 1.02 -21.71 -19.57
N LEU A 5 0.41 -20.73 -20.23
CA LEU A 5 0.27 -20.72 -21.69
C LEU A 5 1.56 -20.30 -22.41
N ALA A 6 2.35 -19.44 -21.77
CA ALA A 6 3.64 -18.98 -22.27
C ALA A 6 4.55 -18.54 -21.13
N LEU A 7 5.86 -18.78 -21.27
CA LEU A 7 6.88 -18.32 -20.34
C LEU A 7 8.08 -17.79 -21.12
N SER A 8 8.45 -16.53 -20.88
CA SER A 8 9.68 -15.93 -21.41
C SER A 8 10.61 -15.57 -20.27
N GLY A 9 11.69 -16.35 -20.09
CA GLY A 9 12.62 -16.17 -18.97
C GLY A 9 13.63 -15.03 -19.17
N SER A 10 13.97 -14.70 -20.41
CA SER A 10 14.94 -13.64 -20.74
C SER A 10 14.64 -13.05 -22.11
N ARG A 11 15.35 -11.97 -22.47
CA ARG A 11 15.22 -11.35 -23.80
C ARG A 11 15.73 -12.25 -24.93
N SER A 12 16.79 -13.02 -24.70
CA SER A 12 17.41 -13.89 -25.69
C SER A 12 18.17 -15.00 -24.99
N PHE A 13 17.70 -16.24 -25.14
CA PHE A 13 18.28 -17.41 -24.47
C PHE A 13 19.76 -17.61 -24.82
N PHE A 14 20.15 -17.37 -26.07
CA PHE A 14 21.51 -17.53 -26.57
C PHE A 14 22.39 -16.28 -26.43
N GLY A 15 21.94 -15.27 -25.67
CA GLY A 15 22.73 -14.07 -25.38
C GLY A 15 23.88 -14.33 -24.40
N SER A 16 25.01 -13.65 -24.59
CA SER A 16 26.32 -13.96 -23.98
C SER A 16 26.48 -13.70 -22.47
N SER A 17 25.54 -13.03 -21.79
CA SER A 17 25.79 -12.57 -20.40
C SER A 17 24.69 -12.91 -19.39
N SER A 18 23.48 -13.21 -19.83
CA SER A 18 22.35 -13.54 -18.93
C SER A 18 21.21 -14.28 -19.64
N GLY A 19 21.42 -14.76 -20.87
CA GLY A 19 20.34 -15.28 -21.71
C GLY A 19 19.67 -16.52 -21.11
N GLN A 20 20.44 -17.38 -20.47
CA GLN A 20 19.95 -18.61 -19.87
C GLN A 20 19.35 -18.41 -18.46
N ILE A 21 19.44 -17.20 -17.89
CA ILE A 21 18.82 -16.90 -16.59
C ILE A 21 17.32 -16.77 -16.80
N ASN A 22 16.55 -17.65 -16.17
CA ASN A 22 15.10 -17.53 -16.15
C ASN A 22 14.67 -16.47 -15.11
N GLY A 23 14.45 -15.25 -15.57
CA GLY A 23 13.95 -14.14 -14.74
C GLY A 23 12.60 -14.41 -14.11
N ALA A 24 11.79 -15.32 -14.67
CA ALA A 24 10.52 -15.68 -14.06
C ALA A 24 10.67 -16.47 -12.74
N TRP A 25 11.83 -17.12 -12.55
CA TRP A 25 12.16 -17.95 -11.38
C TRP A 25 13.13 -17.26 -10.39
N ARG A 26 13.61 -16.06 -10.71
CA ARG A 26 14.52 -15.29 -9.87
C ARG A 26 13.73 -14.35 -8.96
N PRO A 27 13.89 -14.42 -7.62
CA PRO A 27 13.31 -13.44 -6.72
C PRO A 27 13.81 -12.03 -7.04
N ARG A 28 12.88 -11.07 -6.97
CA ARG A 28 13.10 -9.65 -7.23
C ARG A 28 12.14 -8.83 -6.38
N SER A 29 12.54 -7.62 -5.99
CA SER A 29 11.65 -6.74 -5.21
C SER A 29 10.32 -6.57 -5.94
N ALA A 30 9.22 -6.92 -5.27
CA ALA A 30 7.87 -6.91 -5.84
C ALA A 30 7.39 -5.48 -6.16
N GLY A 31 7.95 -4.47 -5.47
CA GLY A 31 7.43 -3.12 -5.46
C GLY A 31 5.93 -3.08 -5.11
N SER A 32 5.24 -2.05 -5.60
CA SER A 32 3.80 -1.86 -5.28
C SER A 32 2.83 -2.92 -5.84
N THR A 33 3.31 -4.05 -6.36
CA THR A 33 2.44 -5.15 -6.83
C THR A 33 1.79 -5.94 -5.70
N LEU A 34 2.24 -5.80 -4.45
CA LEU A 34 1.64 -6.48 -3.29
C LEU A 34 0.44 -5.73 -2.69
N LYS A 35 0.27 -4.44 -3.00
CA LYS A 35 -0.84 -3.62 -2.48
C LYS A 35 -2.22 -4.26 -2.70
N PRO A 36 -2.59 -4.79 -3.88
CA PRO A 36 -3.91 -5.38 -4.07
C PRO A 36 -4.29 -6.44 -3.02
N PHE A 37 -3.32 -7.20 -2.49
CA PHE A 37 -3.57 -8.21 -1.47
C PHE A 37 -3.87 -7.59 -0.10
N THR A 38 -3.15 -6.52 0.30
CA THR A 38 -3.49 -5.73 1.49
C THR A 38 -4.92 -5.19 1.41
N TYR A 39 -5.27 -4.61 0.27
CA TYR A 39 -6.60 -4.04 0.07
C TYR A 39 -7.69 -5.12 -0.04
N ALA A 40 -7.38 -6.29 -0.60
CA ALA A 40 -8.29 -7.43 -0.61
C ALA A 40 -8.62 -7.89 0.81
N LEU A 41 -7.59 -8.05 1.67
CA LEU A 41 -7.76 -8.41 3.08
C LEU A 41 -8.61 -7.36 3.82
N ALA A 42 -8.38 -6.07 3.57
CA ALA A 42 -9.17 -4.99 4.16
C ALA A 42 -10.66 -5.04 3.77
N LEU A 43 -10.96 -5.35 2.50
CA LEU A 43 -12.33 -5.49 2.01
C LEU A 43 -13.06 -6.69 2.66
N GLN A 44 -12.33 -7.76 2.99
CA GLN A 44 -12.91 -8.90 3.72
C GLN A 44 -13.36 -8.50 5.14
N ASP A 45 -12.58 -7.64 5.80
CA ASP A 45 -12.78 -7.27 7.20
C ASP A 45 -13.89 -6.26 7.43
N GLY A 46 -14.17 -5.40 6.47
CA GLY A 46 -14.76 -4.13 6.90
C GLY A 46 -14.89 -3.11 5.82
N ALA A 47 -13.76 -2.91 5.15
CA ALA A 47 -13.59 -1.77 4.30
C ALA A 47 -14.44 -1.86 3.04
N THR A 48 -14.64 -0.70 2.43
CA THR A 48 -15.32 -0.54 1.15
C THR A 48 -14.40 0.23 0.21
N ALA A 49 -14.69 0.21 -1.09
CA ALA A 49 -13.97 1.03 -2.05
C ALA A 49 -14.10 2.55 -1.75
N ALA A 50 -15.14 2.95 -0.99
CA ALA A 50 -15.37 4.30 -0.48
C ALA A 50 -14.67 4.63 0.85
N THR A 51 -14.05 3.66 1.53
CA THR A 51 -13.35 3.91 2.81
C THR A 51 -12.27 4.99 2.60
N ILE A 52 -12.35 6.07 3.37
CA ILE A 52 -11.40 7.19 3.27
C ILE A 52 -10.14 6.89 4.07
N LEU A 53 -9.00 7.06 3.42
CA LEU A 53 -7.67 6.87 3.96
C LEU A 53 -6.95 8.21 3.99
N ALA A 54 -6.25 8.47 5.09
CA ALA A 54 -5.47 9.67 5.23
C ALA A 54 -4.14 9.55 4.50
N ASP A 55 -4.01 10.15 3.33
CA ASP A 55 -2.73 10.38 2.65
C ASP A 55 -2.06 11.63 3.22
N THR A 56 -1.62 11.53 4.46
CA THR A 56 -0.96 12.58 5.24
C THR A 56 0.33 12.04 5.86
N PRO A 57 1.34 12.89 6.14
CA PRO A 57 2.58 12.46 6.79
C PRO A 57 2.30 11.57 7.99
N VAL A 58 3.03 10.47 8.08
CA VAL A 58 2.96 9.49 9.16
C VAL A 58 4.34 8.90 9.36
N GLU A 59 4.60 8.49 10.58
CA GLU A 59 5.82 7.84 10.98
C GLU A 59 5.47 6.64 11.84
N TYR A 60 6.22 5.57 11.66
CA TYR A 60 6.13 4.35 12.44
C TYR A 60 7.43 4.11 13.16
N ILE A 61 7.36 3.81 14.45
CA ILE A 61 8.54 3.40 15.21
C ILE A 61 8.75 1.90 14.96
N THR A 62 9.92 1.55 14.43
CA THR A 62 10.33 0.18 14.14
C THR A 62 11.58 -0.18 14.94
N PRO A 63 11.89 -1.48 15.12
CA PRO A 63 13.14 -1.89 15.79
C PRO A 63 14.41 -1.30 15.14
N THR A 64 14.35 -0.97 13.85
CA THR A 64 15.47 -0.41 13.08
C THR A 64 15.42 1.13 12.97
N GLY A 65 14.52 1.79 13.71
CA GLY A 65 14.36 3.25 13.72
C GLY A 65 13.02 3.74 13.17
N ALA A 66 12.93 5.04 12.89
CA ALA A 66 11.72 5.66 12.34
C ALA A 66 11.52 5.27 10.86
N TYR A 67 10.32 4.82 10.53
CA TYR A 67 9.88 4.53 9.17
C TYR A 67 8.85 5.57 8.72
N GLU A 68 9.22 6.39 7.74
CA GLU A 68 8.38 7.43 7.16
C GLU A 68 8.06 7.13 5.69
N PRO A 69 6.92 6.49 5.38
CA PRO A 69 6.54 6.25 4.01
C PRO A 69 6.23 7.58 3.31
N VAL A 70 6.69 7.72 2.07
CA VAL A 70 6.34 8.84 1.18
C VAL A 70 5.78 8.31 -0.14
N ASN A 71 4.89 9.09 -0.76
CA ASN A 71 4.42 8.80 -2.11
C ASN A 71 5.52 8.98 -3.15
N PHE A 72 5.32 8.38 -4.32
CA PHE A 72 6.29 8.42 -5.42
C PHE A 72 6.62 9.85 -5.87
N ASP A 73 5.62 10.73 -5.90
CA ASP A 73 5.76 12.15 -6.24
C ASP A 73 6.12 13.03 -5.03
N ARG A 74 6.28 12.44 -3.84
CA ARG A 74 6.53 13.09 -2.54
C ARG A 74 5.45 14.10 -2.14
N ARG A 75 4.24 13.98 -2.68
CA ARG A 75 3.09 14.82 -2.30
C ARG A 75 2.07 14.01 -1.51
N PHE A 76 1.30 14.72 -0.70
CA PHE A 76 0.24 14.16 0.14
C PHE A 76 -1.10 14.69 -0.36
N GLN A 77 -2.05 13.79 -0.60
CA GLN A 77 -3.36 14.11 -1.19
C GLN A 77 -4.43 14.41 -0.12
N GLY A 78 -4.13 14.20 1.17
CA GLY A 78 -5.11 14.33 2.25
C GLY A 78 -6.11 13.17 2.24
N PRO A 79 -7.43 13.40 2.37
CA PRO A 79 -8.41 12.31 2.36
C PRO A 79 -8.52 11.70 0.96
N VAL A 80 -8.27 10.40 0.83
CA VAL A 80 -8.42 9.65 -0.42
C VAL A 80 -9.21 8.37 -0.20
N SER A 81 -10.20 8.09 -1.04
CA SER A 81 -10.89 6.79 -1.01
C SER A 81 -9.93 5.63 -1.27
N MET A 82 -10.22 4.47 -0.71
CA MET A 82 -9.52 3.20 -0.96
C MET A 82 -9.31 2.94 -2.45
N ARG A 83 -10.34 3.17 -3.28
CA ARG A 83 -10.24 3.05 -4.74
C ARG A 83 -9.13 3.91 -5.31
N HIS A 84 -9.17 5.21 -5.03
CA HIS A 84 -8.18 6.15 -5.57
C HIS A 84 -6.78 5.85 -5.05
N ALA A 85 -6.64 5.45 -3.78
CA ALA A 85 -5.37 5.07 -3.20
C ALA A 85 -4.74 3.86 -3.90
N LEU A 86 -5.52 2.78 -4.09
CA LEU A 86 -5.03 1.58 -4.77
C LEU A 86 -4.79 1.82 -6.28
N ALA A 87 -5.74 2.47 -6.96
CA ALA A 87 -5.66 2.74 -8.39
C ALA A 87 -4.45 3.61 -8.75
N ASN A 88 -4.14 4.63 -7.93
CA ASN A 88 -2.95 5.48 -8.11
C ASN A 88 -1.70 4.94 -7.44
N SER A 89 -1.79 3.77 -6.79
CA SER A 89 -0.66 3.14 -6.12
C SER A 89 0.00 4.05 -5.07
N LEU A 90 -0.78 4.80 -4.29
CA LEU A 90 -0.27 5.65 -3.21
C LEU A 90 0.37 4.79 -2.11
N ASN A 91 1.51 5.23 -1.57
CA ASN A 91 2.30 4.47 -0.61
C ASN A 91 1.76 4.65 0.81
N VAL A 92 1.52 5.88 1.23
CA VAL A 92 1.14 6.18 2.61
C VAL A 92 -0.22 5.56 2.99
N PRO A 93 -1.27 5.66 2.16
CA PRO A 93 -2.53 4.98 2.44
C PRO A 93 -2.41 3.46 2.47
N ALA A 94 -1.53 2.87 1.66
CA ALA A 94 -1.31 1.42 1.64
C ALA A 94 -0.66 0.94 2.94
N VAL A 95 0.32 1.68 3.45
CA VAL A 95 0.96 1.40 4.74
C VAL A 95 -0.03 1.54 5.89
N LYS A 96 -0.79 2.64 5.94
CA LYS A 96 -1.86 2.82 6.95
C LYS A 96 -2.92 1.74 6.89
N MET A 97 -3.27 1.28 5.68
CA MET A 97 -4.18 0.17 5.50
C MET A 97 -3.60 -1.12 6.08
N LEU A 98 -2.34 -1.45 5.75
CA LEU A 98 -1.68 -2.66 6.28
C LEU A 98 -1.65 -2.65 7.81
N ASP A 99 -1.25 -1.53 8.41
CA ASP A 99 -1.23 -1.33 9.85
C ASP A 99 -2.62 -1.57 10.47
N GLY A 100 -3.66 -0.92 9.93
CA GLY A 100 -5.04 -1.02 10.43
C GLY A 100 -5.70 -2.39 10.31
N ILE A 101 -5.20 -3.28 9.43
CA ILE A 101 -5.77 -4.61 9.22
C ILE A 101 -5.01 -5.73 9.98
N GLY A 102 -4.09 -5.37 10.86
CA GLY A 102 -3.32 -6.32 11.68
C GLY A 102 -1.85 -6.47 11.28
N GLY A 103 -1.29 -5.51 10.53
CA GLY A 103 0.15 -5.41 10.30
C GLY A 103 0.75 -6.39 9.29
N PRO A 104 2.08 -6.44 9.18
CA PRO A 104 2.79 -7.23 8.18
C PRO A 104 2.59 -8.73 8.33
N GLU A 105 2.38 -9.25 9.55
CA GLU A 105 2.17 -10.67 9.83
C GLU A 105 0.99 -11.22 9.05
N ARG A 106 -0.09 -10.44 8.96
CA ARG A 106 -1.29 -10.87 8.27
C ARG A 106 -1.11 -10.95 6.76
N LEU A 107 -0.48 -9.93 6.17
CA LEU A 107 -0.18 -9.93 4.74
C LEU A 107 0.84 -11.04 4.40
N HIS A 108 1.89 -11.18 5.21
CA HIS A 108 2.91 -12.22 5.03
C HIS A 108 2.30 -13.61 5.06
N ARG A 109 1.46 -13.92 6.06
CA ARG A 109 0.73 -15.18 6.15
C ARG A 109 -0.08 -15.45 4.88
N CYS A 110 -0.86 -14.46 4.43
CA CYS A 110 -1.62 -14.61 3.18
C CYS A 110 -0.71 -14.87 1.97
N LEU A 111 0.44 -14.20 1.86
CA LEU A 111 1.37 -14.42 0.75
C LEU A 111 2.01 -15.82 0.80
N VAL A 112 2.53 -16.24 1.96
CA VAL A 112 3.26 -17.51 2.11
C VAL A 112 2.31 -18.69 2.18
N GLU A 113 1.38 -18.66 3.13
CA GLU A 113 0.48 -19.79 3.41
C GLU A 113 -0.66 -19.81 2.41
N ASP A 114 -1.23 -18.67 2.02
CA ASP A 114 -2.43 -18.62 1.17
C ASP A 114 -2.19 -18.50 -0.35
N LEU A 115 -1.09 -17.89 -0.74
CA LEU A 115 -0.76 -17.69 -2.14
C LEU A 115 0.47 -18.50 -2.58
N HIS A 116 1.09 -19.22 -1.64
CA HIS A 116 2.26 -20.08 -1.85
C HIS A 116 3.50 -19.34 -2.38
N PHE A 117 3.81 -18.19 -1.78
CA PHE A 117 5.05 -17.45 -2.10
C PHE A 117 6.24 -18.14 -1.44
N THR A 118 6.81 -19.14 -2.12
CA THR A 118 7.97 -19.90 -1.60
C THR A 118 9.28 -19.12 -1.64
N SER A 119 9.33 -18.00 -2.37
CA SER A 119 10.51 -17.11 -2.41
C SER A 119 10.54 -16.03 -1.33
N LEU A 120 9.45 -15.86 -0.58
CA LEU A 120 9.34 -14.90 0.51
C LEU A 120 9.97 -15.47 1.79
N ALA A 121 11.28 -15.30 1.95
CA ALA A 121 12.07 -15.99 2.98
C ALA A 121 12.12 -15.29 4.35
N PRO A 122 12.43 -13.98 4.46
CA PRO A 122 12.41 -13.26 5.74
C PRO A 122 11.06 -13.31 6.47
N ALA A 123 11.12 -13.16 7.80
CA ALA A 123 9.93 -13.06 8.64
C ALA A 123 9.16 -11.76 8.40
N ALA A 124 7.88 -11.74 8.74
CA ALA A 124 7.02 -10.57 8.59
C ALA A 124 7.57 -9.33 9.33
N THR A 125 8.14 -9.52 10.51
CA THR A 125 8.73 -8.47 11.35
C THR A 125 9.94 -7.81 10.70
N GLU A 126 10.72 -8.55 9.90
CA GLU A 126 11.87 -8.02 9.16
C GLU A 126 11.44 -7.12 8.01
N TYR A 127 10.34 -7.45 7.34
CA TYR A 127 9.77 -6.58 6.30
C TYR A 127 9.09 -5.34 6.87
N GLY A 128 8.48 -5.49 8.05
CA GLY A 128 7.66 -4.46 8.67
C GLY A 128 6.54 -3.99 7.75
N LEU A 129 6.03 -2.79 8.01
CA LEU A 129 4.96 -2.19 7.20
C LEU A 129 5.38 -1.91 5.74
N GLY A 130 6.68 -1.95 5.43
CA GLY A 130 7.20 -1.88 4.07
C GLY A 130 6.75 -3.04 3.16
N LEU A 131 6.27 -4.16 3.74
CA LEU A 131 5.86 -5.36 2.99
C LEU A 131 4.80 -5.04 1.92
N THR A 132 3.79 -4.22 2.26
CA THR A 132 2.76 -3.82 1.28
C THR A 132 3.32 -2.99 0.11
N LEU A 133 4.45 -2.32 0.32
CA LEU A 133 5.16 -1.57 -0.72
C LEU A 133 6.11 -2.45 -1.53
N GLY A 134 6.28 -3.72 -1.16
CA GLY A 134 7.09 -4.70 -1.86
C GLY A 134 8.58 -4.53 -1.66
N ASN A 135 9.03 -4.18 -0.45
CA ASN A 135 10.41 -4.41 -0.01
C ASN A 135 10.76 -5.92 0.15
N ALA A 136 9.88 -6.79 -0.36
CA ALA A 136 10.02 -8.23 -0.41
C ALA A 136 10.42 -8.71 -1.80
N GLU A 137 11.31 -9.70 -1.86
CA GLU A 137 11.69 -10.37 -3.09
C GLU A 137 10.73 -11.52 -3.40
N VAL A 138 10.16 -11.52 -4.61
CA VAL A 138 9.20 -12.53 -5.06
C VAL A 138 9.54 -13.01 -6.47
N ARG A 139 9.14 -14.24 -6.81
CA ARG A 139 9.23 -14.73 -8.20
C ARG A 139 8.06 -14.20 -9.02
N LEU A 140 8.32 -13.88 -10.29
CA LEU A 140 7.27 -13.46 -11.24
C LEU A 140 6.15 -14.49 -11.36
N LEU A 141 6.48 -15.79 -11.35
CA LEU A 141 5.46 -16.84 -11.48
C LEU A 141 4.52 -16.92 -10.26
N GLU A 142 5.07 -16.79 -9.06
CA GLU A 142 4.28 -16.75 -7.83
C GLU A 142 3.36 -15.51 -7.83
N LEU A 143 3.92 -14.35 -8.21
CA LEU A 143 3.17 -13.11 -8.33
C LEU A 143 2.07 -13.20 -9.40
N ALA A 144 2.37 -13.73 -10.58
CA ALA A 144 1.38 -13.92 -11.64
C ALA A 144 0.27 -14.88 -11.20
N ASN A 145 0.58 -15.94 -10.45
CA ASN A 145 -0.44 -16.86 -9.96
C ASN A 145 -1.32 -16.26 -8.85
N ALA A 146 -0.77 -15.37 -8.00
CA ALA A 146 -1.59 -14.62 -7.06
C ALA A 146 -2.54 -13.64 -7.76
N TYR A 147 -2.13 -13.01 -8.86
CA TYR A 147 -3.06 -12.22 -9.67
C TYR A 147 -4.08 -13.09 -10.40
N ALA A 148 -3.70 -14.29 -10.82
CA ALA A 148 -4.63 -15.27 -11.39
C ALA A 148 -5.66 -15.77 -10.35
N THR A 149 -5.31 -15.73 -9.07
CA THR A 149 -6.25 -15.99 -7.95
C THR A 149 -7.30 -14.88 -7.86
N LEU A 150 -6.90 -13.61 -7.97
CA LEU A 150 -7.84 -12.49 -8.07
C LEU A 150 -8.72 -12.61 -9.32
N ALA A 151 -8.13 -12.99 -10.46
CA ALA A 151 -8.84 -13.22 -11.71
C ALA A 151 -9.88 -14.36 -11.64
N ARG A 152 -9.76 -15.25 -10.64
CA ARG A 152 -10.71 -16.34 -10.35
C ARG A 152 -11.59 -16.02 -9.14
N LEU A 153 -11.82 -14.74 -8.87
CA LEU A 153 -12.63 -14.26 -7.75
C LEU A 153 -12.20 -14.90 -6.43
N GLY A 154 -10.88 -14.90 -6.19
CA GLY A 154 -10.27 -15.38 -4.95
C GLY A 154 -10.00 -16.87 -4.87
N GLU A 155 -10.21 -17.65 -5.93
CA GLU A 155 -9.86 -19.07 -5.96
C GLU A 155 -8.40 -19.30 -6.39
N TRP A 156 -7.56 -19.72 -5.45
CA TRP A 156 -6.19 -20.11 -5.74
C TRP A 156 -6.15 -21.52 -6.34
N LYS A 157 -5.27 -21.70 -7.32
CA LYS A 157 -4.92 -22.99 -7.93
C LYS A 157 -3.41 -23.00 -8.17
N PRO A 158 -2.73 -24.15 -8.08
CA PRO A 158 -1.33 -24.25 -8.43
C PRO A 158 -1.13 -23.90 -9.92
N PHE A 159 -0.01 -23.23 -10.23
CA PHE A 159 0.38 -23.04 -11.63
C PHE A 159 0.96 -24.35 -12.19
N ARG A 160 0.72 -24.63 -13.48
CA ARG A 160 1.12 -25.90 -14.11
C ARG A 160 1.80 -25.64 -15.45
N PHE A 161 2.99 -26.22 -15.64
CA PHE A 161 3.75 -26.14 -16.90
C PHE A 161 3.24 -27.09 -17.97
N LEU A 162 2.75 -28.26 -17.56
CA LEU A 162 2.24 -29.28 -18.47
C LEU A 162 0.72 -29.28 -18.41
N ARG A 163 0.09 -29.32 -19.59
CA ARG A 163 -1.35 -29.53 -19.71
C ARG A 163 -1.65 -30.93 -19.19
N GLN A 164 -2.49 -31.02 -18.16
CA GLN A 164 -2.90 -32.31 -17.61
C GLN A 164 -3.77 -33.00 -18.67
N THR A 165 -3.17 -33.93 -19.41
CA THR A 165 -3.81 -34.66 -20.50
C THR A 165 -4.30 -36.03 -20.03
N ASP A 166 -3.78 -36.53 -18.91
CA ASP A 166 -4.19 -37.78 -18.26
C ASP A 166 -4.53 -37.56 -16.77
N PRO A 167 -5.48 -38.31 -16.20
CA PRO A 167 -5.71 -38.32 -14.77
C PRO A 167 -4.51 -38.97 -14.09
N VAL A 168 -3.70 -38.15 -13.42
CA VAL A 168 -2.62 -38.65 -12.55
C VAL A 168 -3.30 -39.14 -11.27
N GLU A 169 -3.17 -40.44 -10.97
CA GLU A 169 -3.50 -40.97 -9.64
C GLU A 169 -2.78 -40.12 -8.60
N SER A 170 -3.53 -39.56 -7.64
CA SER A 170 -2.94 -38.76 -6.58
C SER A 170 -2.03 -39.64 -5.73
N SER A 171 -0.74 -39.65 -6.00
CA SER A 171 0.27 -40.06 -5.04
C SER A 171 0.33 -38.97 -3.97
N THR A 172 -0.57 -39.03 -2.99
CA THR A 172 -0.47 -38.24 -1.77
C THR A 172 0.73 -38.78 -0.98
N GLU A 173 1.90 -38.22 -1.23
CA GLU A 173 2.97 -38.25 -0.22
C GLU A 173 2.49 -37.41 0.98
N GLU A 174 2.42 -38.03 2.15
CA GLU A 174 2.01 -37.39 3.40
C GLU A 174 2.96 -36.22 3.71
N GLY A 175 2.44 -34.98 3.61
CA GLY A 175 3.15 -33.76 4.00
C GLY A 175 3.17 -32.63 2.97
N GLN A 176 2.74 -32.86 1.71
CA GLN A 176 2.60 -31.78 0.73
C GLN A 176 1.23 -31.09 0.87
N ALA A 177 1.23 -29.76 1.00
CA ALA A 177 0.01 -28.95 1.00
C ALA A 177 -0.83 -29.34 -0.22
N SER A 178 -2.12 -29.67 -0.02
CA SER A 178 -2.93 -30.22 -1.10
C SER A 178 -2.98 -29.24 -2.27
N ASP A 179 -2.64 -29.71 -3.48
CA ASP A 179 -2.75 -28.99 -4.76
C ASP A 179 -4.22 -28.73 -5.18
N ALA A 180 -5.17 -28.85 -4.24
CA ALA A 180 -6.58 -28.63 -4.45
C ALA A 180 -6.89 -27.12 -4.56
N PRO A 181 -7.86 -26.74 -5.41
CA PRO A 181 -8.38 -25.39 -5.44
C PRO A 181 -8.87 -24.95 -4.06
N ARG A 182 -8.58 -23.71 -3.68
CA ARG A 182 -9.03 -23.16 -2.38
C ARG A 182 -9.38 -21.69 -2.47
N ARG A 183 -10.32 -21.27 -1.63
CA ARG A 183 -10.74 -19.86 -1.50
C ARG A 183 -9.75 -19.12 -0.62
N VAL A 184 -9.06 -18.14 -1.18
CA VAL A 184 -8.14 -17.23 -0.47
C VAL A 184 -8.82 -15.89 -0.20
N PHE A 185 -9.57 -15.40 -1.18
CA PHE A 185 -10.32 -14.15 -1.05
C PHE A 185 -11.82 -14.38 -1.25
N ASP A 186 -12.65 -13.64 -0.52
CA ASP A 186 -14.08 -13.54 -0.81
C ASP A 186 -14.30 -13.13 -2.27
N PRO A 187 -15.24 -13.75 -3.01
CA PRO A 187 -15.51 -13.40 -4.40
C PRO A 187 -15.83 -11.91 -4.59
N GLU A 188 -16.59 -11.30 -3.66
CA GLU A 188 -16.96 -9.90 -3.73
C GLU A 188 -15.78 -8.96 -3.44
N ALA A 189 -14.86 -9.35 -2.57
CA ALA A 189 -13.63 -8.59 -2.31
C ALA A 189 -12.71 -8.62 -3.54
N ALA A 190 -12.50 -9.80 -4.12
CA ALA A 190 -11.74 -9.96 -5.36
C ALA A 190 -12.40 -9.23 -6.55
N TRP A 191 -13.74 -9.22 -6.62
CA TRP A 191 -14.49 -8.47 -7.60
C TRP A 191 -14.27 -6.95 -7.45
N LEU A 192 -14.34 -6.41 -6.22
CA LEU A 192 -14.06 -5.00 -5.97
C LEU A 192 -12.61 -4.61 -6.30
N ILE A 193 -11.64 -5.47 -5.99
CA ILE A 193 -10.24 -5.27 -6.42
C ILE A 193 -10.16 -5.22 -7.95
N SER A 194 -10.82 -6.12 -8.65
CA SER A 194 -10.87 -6.13 -10.11
C SER A 194 -11.51 -4.86 -10.68
N ASP A 195 -12.59 -4.38 -10.06
CA ASP A 195 -13.28 -3.15 -10.46
C ASP A 195 -12.39 -1.91 -10.23
N ILE A 196 -11.74 -1.80 -9.07
CA ILE A 196 -10.76 -0.73 -8.77
C ILE A 196 -9.59 -0.78 -9.76
N LEU A 197 -9.00 -1.96 -9.97
CA LEU A 197 -7.84 -2.14 -10.84
C LEU A 197 -8.17 -2.06 -12.33
N SER A 198 -9.45 -1.98 -12.73
CA SER A 198 -9.85 -1.74 -14.12
C SER A 198 -10.36 -0.32 -14.40
N ASP A 199 -10.49 0.51 -13.37
CA ASP A 199 -10.94 1.90 -13.50
C ASP A 199 -9.78 2.80 -13.98
N GLU A 200 -9.86 3.26 -15.24
CA GLU A 200 -8.89 4.18 -15.86
C GLU A 200 -8.97 5.60 -15.27
N ARG A 201 -10.16 6.03 -14.84
CA ARG A 201 -10.36 7.37 -14.30
C ARG A 201 -9.82 7.45 -12.88
N ALA A 202 -10.04 6.39 -12.10
CA ALA A 202 -9.50 6.30 -10.74
C ALA A 202 -7.97 6.40 -10.71
N ARG A 203 -7.26 5.87 -11.71
CA ARG A 203 -5.78 5.88 -11.78
C ARG A 203 -5.18 7.07 -12.53
N ALA A 204 -6.01 7.98 -13.05
CA ALA A 204 -5.58 9.04 -13.95
C ALA A 204 -4.63 10.05 -13.28
N LEU A 205 -4.68 10.19 -11.95
CA LEU A 205 -3.78 11.08 -11.21
C LEU A 205 -2.32 10.64 -11.34
N ALA A 206 -2.02 9.34 -11.19
CA ALA A 206 -0.67 8.82 -11.26
C ALA A 206 -0.19 8.50 -12.69
N PHE A 207 -1.09 8.04 -13.56
CA PHE A 207 -0.71 7.48 -14.88
C PHE A 207 -1.24 8.27 -16.07
N GLY A 208 -2.08 9.29 -15.85
CA GLY A 208 -2.77 10.03 -16.90
C GLY A 208 -3.84 9.22 -17.62
N LEU A 209 -4.66 9.91 -18.42
CA LEU A 209 -5.68 9.28 -19.27
C LEU A 209 -5.09 8.69 -20.56
N ARG A 210 -3.86 9.05 -20.92
CA ARG A 210 -3.12 8.49 -22.06
C ARG A 210 -1.98 7.62 -21.54
N SER A 211 -2.33 6.40 -21.13
CA SER A 211 -1.41 5.45 -20.51
C SER A 211 -1.34 4.15 -21.30
N PRO A 212 -0.18 3.46 -21.38
CA PRO A 212 -0.10 2.07 -21.86
C PRO A 212 -0.98 1.10 -21.06
N LEU A 213 -1.40 1.48 -19.85
CA LEU A 213 -2.30 0.71 -19.01
C LEU A 213 -3.77 0.80 -19.46
N ASN A 214 -4.11 1.72 -20.37
CA ASN A 214 -5.45 1.88 -20.90
C ASN A 214 -5.53 1.08 -22.21
N LEU A 215 -6.12 -0.11 -22.11
CA LEU A 215 -6.33 -1.03 -23.23
C LEU A 215 -7.70 -0.76 -23.90
N PRO A 216 -7.92 -1.19 -25.14
CA PRO A 216 -9.21 -1.04 -25.84
C PRO A 216 -10.34 -1.89 -25.25
N PHE A 217 -10.10 -2.54 -24.12
CA PHE A 217 -11.03 -3.39 -23.39
C PHE A 217 -10.72 -3.33 -21.90
N ARG A 218 -11.68 -3.78 -21.08
CA ARG A 218 -11.57 -3.76 -19.62
C ARG A 218 -10.51 -4.76 -19.15
N VAL A 219 -9.61 -4.30 -18.29
CA VAL A 219 -8.50 -5.09 -17.76
C VAL A 219 -8.16 -4.62 -16.36
N ALA A 220 -8.03 -5.55 -15.41
CA ALA A 220 -7.48 -5.22 -14.10
C ALA A 220 -5.96 -5.17 -14.22
N VAL A 221 -5.32 -4.05 -13.84
CA VAL A 221 -3.87 -3.90 -13.98
C VAL A 221 -3.24 -3.15 -12.81
N LYS A 222 -2.09 -3.65 -12.35
CA LYS A 222 -1.27 -3.05 -11.31
C LYS A 222 0.19 -2.97 -11.73
N THR A 223 0.79 -1.81 -11.52
CA THR A 223 2.22 -1.58 -11.69
C THR A 223 3.00 -1.81 -10.41
N GLY A 224 4.28 -2.13 -10.53
CA GLY A 224 5.24 -2.09 -9.43
C GLY A 224 6.54 -1.46 -9.88
N THR A 225 7.14 -0.66 -9.00
CA THR A 225 8.48 -0.11 -9.18
C THR A 225 9.21 -0.31 -7.86
N SER A 226 10.36 -0.97 -7.88
CA SER A 226 11.20 -1.10 -6.67
C SER A 226 12.00 0.16 -6.40
N THR A 227 12.57 0.26 -5.20
CA THR A 227 13.49 1.34 -4.82
C THR A 227 14.66 1.44 -5.81
N ASP A 228 15.14 2.65 -6.06
CA ASP A 228 16.17 2.97 -7.06
C ASP A 228 15.84 2.51 -8.50
N PHE A 229 14.58 2.20 -8.81
CA PHE A 229 14.16 1.76 -10.15
C PHE A 229 14.88 0.48 -10.63
N ARG A 230 15.17 -0.48 -9.76
CA ARG A 230 15.84 -1.73 -10.17
C ARG A 230 14.90 -2.68 -10.92
N ASP A 231 13.64 -2.68 -10.51
CA ASP A 231 12.59 -3.57 -11.02
C ASP A 231 11.39 -2.76 -11.48
N SER A 232 10.96 -3.05 -12.70
CA SER A 232 9.75 -2.51 -13.32
C SER A 232 8.78 -3.66 -13.56
N TRP A 233 7.65 -3.65 -12.88
CA TRP A 233 6.60 -4.65 -12.98
C TRP A 233 5.31 -4.09 -13.59
N THR A 234 4.62 -4.93 -14.35
CA THR A 234 3.20 -4.78 -14.65
C THR A 234 2.55 -6.14 -14.63
N VAL A 235 1.54 -6.31 -13.78
CA VAL A 235 0.76 -7.54 -13.68
C VAL A 235 -0.71 -7.18 -13.82
N GLY A 236 -1.43 -7.93 -14.62
CA GLY A 236 -2.83 -7.67 -14.88
C GLY A 236 -3.55 -8.86 -15.46
N TYR A 237 -4.87 -8.77 -15.50
CA TYR A 237 -5.72 -9.87 -15.90
C TYR A 237 -7.07 -9.43 -16.46
N THR A 238 -7.61 -10.32 -17.27
CA THR A 238 -9.04 -10.50 -17.57
C THR A 238 -9.47 -11.84 -16.94
N PRO A 239 -10.75 -12.21 -16.94
CA PRO A 239 -11.17 -13.56 -16.55
C PRO A 239 -10.56 -14.66 -17.43
N ASP A 240 -10.09 -14.31 -18.62
CA ASP A 240 -9.53 -15.25 -19.60
C ASP A 240 -8.04 -15.47 -19.39
N TYR A 241 -7.27 -14.39 -19.17
CA TYR A 241 -5.82 -14.43 -19.08
C TYR A 241 -5.27 -13.60 -17.93
N THR A 242 -4.16 -14.06 -17.36
CA THR A 242 -3.32 -13.28 -16.45
C THR A 242 -1.93 -13.16 -17.05
N VAL A 243 -1.43 -11.93 -17.13
CA VAL A 243 -0.11 -11.62 -17.69
C VAL A 243 0.69 -10.86 -16.64
N GLY A 244 1.86 -11.38 -16.30
CA GLY A 244 2.86 -10.71 -15.49
C GLY A 244 4.10 -10.42 -16.31
N VAL A 245 4.59 -9.18 -16.24
CA VAL A 245 5.80 -8.73 -16.92
C VAL A 245 6.74 -8.11 -15.90
N TRP A 246 7.99 -8.56 -15.93
CA TRP A 246 9.12 -7.93 -15.25
C TRP A 246 10.12 -7.42 -16.27
N VAL A 247 10.63 -6.22 -16.02
CA VAL A 247 11.78 -5.64 -16.71
C VAL A 247 12.77 -5.20 -15.64
N GLY A 248 14.02 -5.64 -15.77
CA GLY A 248 15.08 -5.35 -14.83
C GLY A 248 16.42 -5.82 -15.37
N ARG A 249 17.48 -5.50 -14.65
CA ARG A 249 18.82 -6.00 -14.99
C ARG A 249 19.15 -7.22 -14.14
N PHE A 250 19.68 -8.26 -14.77
CA PHE A 250 20.05 -9.48 -14.04
C PHE A 250 21.15 -9.23 -12.99
N ASP A 251 22.03 -8.26 -13.26
CA ASP A 251 23.07 -7.77 -12.35
C ASP A 251 22.56 -6.84 -11.23
N ASN A 252 21.24 -6.69 -11.09
CA ASN A 252 20.56 -5.87 -10.09
C ASN A 252 20.90 -4.37 -10.11
N ARG A 253 21.57 -3.86 -11.15
CA ARG A 253 21.81 -2.42 -11.28
C ARG A 253 20.49 -1.68 -11.57
N PRO A 254 20.36 -0.41 -11.13
CA PRO A 254 19.21 0.44 -11.46
C PRO A 254 18.89 0.50 -12.96
N LEU A 255 17.60 0.51 -13.29
CA LEU A 255 17.13 1.00 -14.58
C LEU A 255 17.19 2.53 -14.54
N ASN A 256 17.61 3.17 -15.63
CA ASN A 256 17.80 4.63 -15.70
C ASN A 256 16.47 5.40 -15.52
N ARG A 257 15.94 5.44 -14.30
CA ARG A 257 14.64 6.00 -13.87
C ARG A 257 13.43 5.42 -14.62
N ILE A 258 13.51 4.16 -15.04
CA ILE A 258 12.41 3.48 -15.72
C ILE A 258 11.45 2.89 -14.68
N SER A 259 10.25 3.46 -14.57
CA SER A 259 9.20 2.94 -13.70
C SER A 259 8.46 1.74 -14.32
N GLY A 260 7.63 1.05 -13.53
CA GLY A 260 6.74 -0.01 -14.00
C GLY A 260 5.90 0.39 -15.22
N ALA A 261 5.39 1.63 -15.23
CA ALA A 261 4.55 2.17 -16.30
C ALA A 261 5.34 2.50 -17.59
N MET A 262 6.65 2.75 -17.48
CA MET A 262 7.52 3.03 -18.64
C MET A 262 8.18 1.78 -19.21
N GLY A 263 8.53 0.81 -18.35
CA GLY A 263 9.26 -0.39 -18.72
C GLY A 263 8.36 -1.57 -19.07
N ALA A 264 7.66 -2.11 -18.07
CA ALA A 264 6.89 -3.35 -18.21
C ALA A 264 5.51 -3.13 -18.87
N ALA A 265 4.87 -1.99 -18.64
CA ALA A 265 3.51 -1.74 -19.12
C ALA A 265 3.36 -1.78 -20.65
N PRO A 266 4.28 -1.22 -21.48
CA PRO A 266 4.19 -1.36 -22.93
C PRO A 266 4.25 -2.81 -23.43
N ILE A 267 5.06 -3.66 -22.79
CA ILE A 267 5.15 -5.08 -23.13
C ILE A 267 3.84 -5.78 -22.73
N PHE A 268 3.34 -5.53 -21.52
CA PHE A 268 2.06 -6.03 -21.05
C PHE A 268 0.92 -5.66 -22.00
N HIS A 269 0.87 -4.39 -22.44
CA HIS A 269 -0.12 -3.90 -23.39
C HIS A 269 -0.11 -4.70 -24.69
N GLN A 270 1.07 -4.86 -25.31
CA GLN A 270 1.19 -5.60 -26.56
C GLN A 270 0.76 -7.07 -26.42
N VAL A 271 1.14 -7.73 -25.32
CA VAL A 271 0.74 -9.12 -25.05
C VAL A 271 -0.77 -9.23 -24.90
N MET A 272 -1.39 -8.38 -24.08
CA MET A 272 -2.84 -8.43 -23.85
C MET A 272 -3.64 -8.11 -25.12
N VAL A 273 -3.25 -7.09 -25.90
CA VAL A 273 -3.85 -6.79 -27.20
C VAL A 273 -3.70 -7.97 -28.15
N ARG A 274 -2.55 -8.67 -28.14
CA ARG A 274 -2.32 -9.84 -28.99
C ARG A 274 -3.15 -11.05 -28.58
N LEU A 275 -3.41 -11.23 -27.28
CA LEU A 275 -4.25 -12.32 -26.74
C LEU A 275 -5.73 -12.10 -27.09
N HIS A 276 -6.19 -10.84 -27.07
CA HIS A 276 -7.58 -10.46 -27.34
C HIS A 276 -7.79 -9.84 -28.74
N ARG A 277 -6.94 -10.19 -29.72
CA ARG A 277 -7.05 -9.62 -31.08
C ARG A 277 -8.28 -10.10 -31.84
N ASP A 278 -8.73 -11.32 -31.55
CA ASP A 278 -9.78 -12.03 -32.30
C ASP A 278 -11.11 -12.00 -31.51
N GLU A 279 -11.05 -11.85 -30.19
CA GLU A 279 -12.21 -11.88 -29.28
C GLU A 279 -12.06 -10.87 -28.13
N GLN A 280 -13.14 -10.15 -27.84
CA GLN A 280 -13.21 -9.27 -26.67
C GLN A 280 -13.17 -10.10 -25.38
N PRO A 281 -12.41 -9.68 -24.35
CA PRO A 281 -12.37 -10.40 -23.09
C PRO A 281 -13.74 -10.44 -22.42
N ARG A 282 -13.99 -11.52 -21.68
CA ARG A 282 -15.10 -11.55 -20.72
C ARG A 282 -14.84 -10.55 -19.59
N TRP A 283 -15.89 -10.22 -18.85
CA TRP A 283 -15.75 -9.54 -17.56
C TRP A 283 -16.59 -10.24 -16.49
N PHE A 284 -16.27 -9.97 -15.24
CA PHE A 284 -17.01 -10.54 -14.11
C PHE A 284 -18.44 -10.02 -14.09
N GLU A 285 -19.38 -10.93 -13.85
CA GLU A 285 -20.76 -10.56 -13.54
C GLU A 285 -20.80 -9.77 -12.22
N THR A 286 -21.76 -8.86 -12.12
CA THR A 286 -21.98 -8.10 -10.89
C THR A 286 -22.44 -9.06 -9.78
N PRO A 287 -21.81 -9.06 -8.59
CA PRO A 287 -22.19 -9.95 -7.51
C PRO A 287 -23.64 -9.75 -7.07
N PRO A 288 -24.37 -10.83 -6.72
CA PRO A 288 -25.71 -10.71 -6.17
C PRO A 288 -25.77 -9.76 -4.97
N GLY A 289 -26.73 -8.83 -4.98
CA GLY A 289 -26.90 -7.85 -3.91
C GLY A 289 -25.88 -6.71 -3.90
N ALA A 290 -24.99 -6.64 -4.90
CA ALA A 290 -24.16 -5.46 -5.11
C ALA A 290 -25.03 -4.25 -5.49
N ALA A 291 -24.66 -3.07 -5.01
CA ALA A 291 -25.38 -1.82 -5.26
C ALA A 291 -24.40 -0.69 -5.55
N GLU A 292 -24.74 0.15 -6.54
CA GLU A 292 -24.07 1.44 -6.74
C GLU A 292 -24.75 2.51 -5.91
N ILE A 293 -24.00 3.20 -5.08
CA ILE A 293 -24.50 4.29 -4.23
C ILE A 293 -23.65 5.53 -4.45
N THR A 294 -24.32 6.67 -4.58
CA THR A 294 -23.66 7.97 -4.72
C THR A 294 -23.03 8.37 -3.39
N ILE A 295 -21.73 8.61 -3.40
CA ILE A 295 -20.96 9.08 -2.24
C ILE A 295 -20.23 10.39 -2.57
N ASP A 296 -20.00 11.20 -1.54
CA ASP A 296 -19.05 12.31 -1.56
C ASP A 296 -17.62 11.74 -1.55
N ARG A 297 -16.80 12.13 -2.52
CA ARG A 297 -15.43 11.63 -2.69
C ARG A 297 -14.49 12.01 -1.53
N ILE A 298 -14.83 13.05 -0.76
CA ILE A 298 -14.02 13.51 0.37
C ILE A 298 -14.38 12.77 1.66
N SER A 299 -15.68 12.69 1.99
CA SER A 299 -16.15 12.05 3.23
C SER A 299 -16.32 10.53 3.11
N GLY A 300 -16.55 10.01 1.91
CA GLY A 300 -16.94 8.62 1.66
C GLY A 300 -18.40 8.30 2.03
N LYS A 301 -19.15 9.30 2.50
CA LYS A 301 -20.54 9.16 2.97
C LYS A 301 -21.54 9.44 1.85
N THR A 302 -22.77 8.96 2.03
CA THR A 302 -23.90 9.41 1.22
C THR A 302 -24.23 10.86 1.61
N PRO A 303 -24.23 11.82 0.67
CA PRO A 303 -24.59 13.19 0.98
C PRO A 303 -26.08 13.30 1.37
N PRO A 304 -26.48 14.32 2.17
CA PRO A 304 -27.88 14.59 2.46
C PRO A 304 -28.71 14.78 1.17
N PRO A 305 -29.98 14.34 1.11
CA PRO A 305 -30.81 14.45 -0.10
C PRO A 305 -31.01 15.89 -0.61
N ASP A 306 -30.95 16.86 0.29
CA ASP A 306 -31.11 18.30 0.04
C ASP A 306 -29.79 19.02 -0.29
N LEU A 307 -28.64 18.33 -0.18
CA LEU A 307 -27.33 18.89 -0.49
C LEU A 307 -26.88 18.54 -1.92
N ALA A 308 -26.84 19.55 -2.78
CA ALA A 308 -26.30 19.43 -4.13
C ALA A 308 -24.78 19.68 -4.15
N LEU A 309 -23.99 18.60 -4.20
CA LEU A 309 -22.54 18.68 -4.37
C LEU A 309 -22.14 18.78 -5.85
N PRO A 310 -20.99 19.42 -6.19
CA PRO A 310 -20.49 19.46 -7.57
C PRO A 310 -20.33 18.06 -8.17
N ALA A 311 -20.60 17.91 -9.48
CA ALA A 311 -20.51 16.63 -10.17
C ALA A 311 -19.12 15.97 -10.07
N ALA A 312 -18.06 16.78 -9.99
CA ALA A 312 -16.69 16.30 -9.80
C ALA A 312 -16.44 15.73 -8.38
N ARG A 313 -17.27 16.09 -7.40
CA ARG A 313 -17.14 15.68 -5.99
C ARG A 313 -18.01 14.48 -5.62
N VAL A 314 -19.04 14.18 -6.40
CA VAL A 314 -19.83 12.96 -6.22
C VAL A 314 -19.37 11.84 -7.13
N ARG A 315 -19.52 10.60 -6.67
CA ARG A 315 -19.26 9.41 -7.49
C ARG A 315 -20.19 8.28 -7.08
N LYS A 316 -20.65 7.49 -8.05
CA LYS A 316 -21.23 6.17 -7.78
C LYS A 316 -20.13 5.20 -7.41
N GLU A 317 -20.25 4.56 -6.26
CA GLU A 317 -19.34 3.52 -5.80
C GLU A 317 -20.09 2.21 -5.56
N TRP A 318 -19.43 1.11 -5.87
CA TRP A 318 -19.95 -0.23 -5.64
C TRP A 318 -19.81 -0.65 -4.18
N PHE A 319 -20.91 -1.17 -3.64
CA PHE A 319 -20.97 -1.81 -2.33
C PHE A 319 -21.47 -3.24 -2.49
N VAL A 320 -20.88 -4.17 -1.74
CA VAL A 320 -21.12 -5.61 -1.82
C VAL A 320 -21.38 -6.18 -0.43
N ARG A 321 -21.82 -7.45 -0.34
CA ARG A 321 -22.07 -8.14 0.94
C ARG A 321 -23.03 -7.39 1.88
N GLY A 322 -24.03 -6.70 1.30
CA GLY A 322 -24.99 -5.89 2.06
C GLY A 322 -24.41 -4.63 2.72
N ARG A 323 -23.11 -4.35 2.57
CA ARG A 323 -22.47 -3.14 3.10
C ARG A 323 -23.06 -1.90 2.44
N ARG A 324 -23.08 -0.79 3.16
CA ARG A 324 -23.56 0.52 2.70
C ARG A 324 -22.61 1.59 3.23
N PRO A 325 -22.45 2.72 2.52
CA PRO A 325 -21.74 3.86 3.08
C PRO A 325 -22.52 4.44 4.26
N ASP A 326 -21.80 5.06 5.19
CA ASP A 326 -22.45 5.86 6.22
C ASP A 326 -23.25 7.00 5.58
N THR A 327 -24.35 7.37 6.21
CA THR A 327 -25.12 8.57 5.84
C THR A 327 -24.50 9.77 6.53
N ALA A 328 -24.40 10.89 5.82
CA ALA A 328 -23.99 12.16 6.38
C ALA A 328 -24.84 12.55 7.60
N LYS A 329 -24.19 13.09 8.62
CA LYS A 329 -24.80 13.61 9.86
C LYS A 329 -24.64 15.12 9.91
N ASP A 330 -25.41 15.75 10.80
CA ASP A 330 -25.26 17.17 11.11
C ASP A 330 -23.80 17.50 11.48
N GLY A 331 -23.25 18.55 10.86
CA GLY A 331 -21.86 18.96 11.03
C GLY A 331 -20.85 18.25 10.13
N ASP A 332 -21.24 17.25 9.32
CA ASP A 332 -20.34 16.71 8.28
C ASP A 332 -20.12 17.71 7.12
N TYR A 333 -21.05 18.67 6.96
CA TYR A 333 -21.00 19.72 5.95
C TYR A 333 -21.28 21.08 6.58
N ASP A 334 -20.64 22.14 6.07
CA ASP A 334 -21.03 23.50 6.39
C ASP A 334 -22.17 24.01 5.48
N ASN A 335 -22.63 25.24 5.71
CA ASN A 335 -23.70 25.86 4.92
C ASN A 335 -23.34 26.07 3.44
N ALA A 336 -22.05 26.05 3.10
CA ALA A 336 -21.56 26.12 1.72
C ALA A 336 -21.39 24.72 1.10
N GLY A 337 -21.73 23.65 1.82
CA GLY A 337 -21.60 22.28 1.38
C GLY A 337 -20.18 21.74 1.41
N ARG A 338 -19.22 22.40 2.10
CA ARG A 338 -17.84 21.90 2.24
C ARG A 338 -17.77 20.76 3.24
N THR A 339 -16.99 19.72 2.97
CA THR A 339 -16.83 18.57 3.89
C THR A 339 -15.99 18.94 5.11
N ARG A 340 -16.46 18.60 6.31
CA ARG A 340 -15.66 18.71 7.53
C ARG A 340 -14.59 17.62 7.58
N LEU A 341 -13.33 18.01 7.69
CA LEU A 341 -12.21 17.09 7.89
C LEU A 341 -11.88 16.92 9.37
N PRO A 342 -11.56 15.69 9.82
CA PRO A 342 -11.04 15.44 11.16
C PRO A 342 -9.73 16.20 11.44
N LEU A 343 -9.46 16.50 12.72
CA LEU A 343 -8.22 17.14 13.16
C LEU A 343 -6.95 16.37 12.78
N ALA A 344 -7.05 15.06 12.52
CA ALA A 344 -5.95 14.25 12.01
C ALA A 344 -5.36 14.78 10.67
N TYR A 345 -6.11 15.62 9.94
CA TYR A 345 -5.65 16.27 8.73
C TYR A 345 -4.99 17.65 8.98
N ALA A 346 -4.93 18.16 10.20
CA ALA A 346 -4.52 19.54 10.49
C ALA A 346 -3.11 19.88 9.99
N SER A 347 -2.14 18.98 10.16
CA SER A 347 -0.76 19.18 9.67
C SER A 347 -0.72 19.32 8.14
N TRP A 348 -1.41 18.43 7.42
CA TRP A 348 -1.54 18.50 5.96
C TRP A 348 -2.35 19.72 5.51
N TRP A 349 -3.42 20.06 6.23
CA TRP A 349 -4.33 21.16 5.93
C TRP A 349 -3.63 22.51 5.87
N ARG A 350 -2.67 22.74 6.78
CA ARG A 350 -1.84 23.96 6.85
C ARG A 350 -0.82 24.05 5.72
N GLY A 351 -0.58 22.97 4.97
CA GLY A 351 0.34 22.96 3.83
C GLY A 351 -0.08 23.95 2.74
N GLU A 352 0.90 24.54 2.06
CA GLU A 352 0.66 25.52 1.00
C GLU A 352 -0.13 24.93 -0.18
N SER A 353 0.07 23.63 -0.45
CA SER A 353 -0.53 22.88 -1.57
C SER A 353 -1.66 21.95 -1.11
N ASN A 354 -2.80 22.50 -0.70
CA ASN A 354 -4.00 21.73 -0.38
C ASN A 354 -5.08 21.95 -1.47
N PRO A 355 -5.38 20.94 -2.30
CA PRO A 355 -6.36 21.05 -3.38
C PRO A 355 -7.82 21.08 -2.91
N LEU A 356 -8.08 20.84 -1.62
CA LEU A 356 -9.45 20.77 -1.06
C LEU A 356 -9.85 22.02 -0.28
N LYS A 357 -9.11 23.13 -0.37
CA LYS A 357 -9.42 24.37 0.38
C LYS A 357 -10.83 24.93 0.09
N ASP A 358 -11.32 24.73 -1.13
CA ASP A 358 -12.64 25.22 -1.56
C ASP A 358 -13.76 24.20 -1.30
N ASP A 359 -13.43 22.90 -1.20
CA ASP A 359 -14.40 21.81 -1.09
C ASP A 359 -14.51 21.22 0.32
N ALA A 360 -13.58 21.56 1.21
CA ALA A 360 -13.52 21.06 2.57
C ALA A 360 -13.21 22.18 3.57
N PHE A 361 -13.39 21.90 4.85
CA PHE A 361 -12.92 22.74 5.93
C PHE A 361 -12.41 21.88 7.08
N LEU A 362 -11.52 22.45 7.88
CA LEU A 362 -11.06 21.85 9.12
C LEU A 362 -11.39 22.83 10.24
N GLU A 363 -12.28 22.40 11.13
CA GLU A 363 -12.58 23.14 12.33
C GLU A 363 -11.45 22.87 13.32
N LEU A 364 -10.51 23.81 13.39
CA LEU A 364 -9.49 23.78 14.43
C LEU A 364 -10.19 24.02 15.76
N PRO A 365 -9.78 23.36 16.86
CA PRO A 365 -10.38 23.61 18.15
C PRO A 365 -10.22 25.09 18.50
N ASP A 366 -11.25 25.70 19.12
CA ASP A 366 -11.15 27.04 19.68
C ASP A 366 -9.94 27.14 20.63
N GLU A 367 -9.36 28.35 20.77
CA GLU A 367 -8.38 28.64 21.82
C GLU A 367 -9.00 28.35 23.20
N GLY A 368 -8.78 27.13 23.72
CA GLY A 368 -9.35 26.67 24.99
C GLY A 368 -9.97 25.27 24.99
N ALA A 369 -10.10 24.59 23.84
CA ALA A 369 -10.49 23.18 23.82
C ALA A 369 -9.40 22.30 24.46
N PRO A 370 -9.74 21.15 25.09
CA PRO A 370 -8.74 20.23 25.63
C PRO A 370 -7.76 19.84 24.53
N GLU A 371 -6.50 20.25 24.70
CA GLU A 371 -5.46 20.01 23.72
C GLU A 371 -5.34 18.51 23.44
N PRO A 372 -5.11 18.11 22.17
CA PRO A 372 -4.90 16.71 21.82
C PRO A 372 -3.77 16.09 22.64
N ASP A 373 -3.80 14.76 22.73
CA ASP A 373 -2.89 13.93 23.52
C ASP A 373 -1.42 14.39 23.38
N PHE A 374 -0.90 14.99 24.44
CA PHE A 374 0.46 15.53 24.52
C PHE A 374 1.33 14.47 25.16
N ARG A 375 2.04 13.69 24.34
CA ARG A 375 2.85 12.56 24.77
C ARG A 375 4.06 12.37 23.88
N ILE A 376 5.15 11.87 24.45
CA ILE A 376 6.32 11.46 23.67
C ILE A 376 5.94 10.21 22.88
N VAL A 377 6.08 10.28 21.55
CA VAL A 377 5.87 9.14 20.64
C VAL A 377 7.18 8.50 20.19
N SER A 378 8.31 9.19 20.40
CA SER A 378 9.64 8.62 20.23
C SER A 378 10.63 9.29 21.18
N PRO A 379 11.35 8.52 22.03
CA PRO A 379 11.13 7.10 22.33
C PRO A 379 9.78 6.88 23.05
N LEU A 380 9.15 5.74 22.83
CA LEU A 380 8.04 5.29 23.69
C LEU A 380 8.58 4.82 25.04
N GLU A 381 7.76 4.91 26.09
CA GLU A 381 8.13 4.41 27.41
C GLU A 381 8.54 2.93 27.32
N GLY A 382 9.73 2.60 27.81
CA GLY A 382 10.29 1.25 27.78
C GLY A 382 10.96 0.85 26.47
N THR A 383 11.22 1.79 25.56
CA THR A 383 11.95 1.52 24.30
C THR A 383 13.33 0.91 24.58
N VAL A 384 13.68 -0.17 23.88
CA VAL A 384 15.06 -0.71 23.86
C VAL A 384 15.68 -0.38 22.50
N ALA A 385 16.76 0.39 22.50
CA ALA A 385 17.50 0.79 21.31
C ALA A 385 18.87 0.09 21.28
N PHE A 386 19.36 -0.21 20.09
CA PHE A 386 20.65 -0.87 19.88
C PHE A 386 21.63 0.06 19.13
N ILE A 387 22.87 0.13 19.60
CA ILE A 387 23.98 0.81 18.91
C ILE A 387 24.74 -0.25 18.12
N ASP A 388 24.67 -0.17 16.79
CA ASP A 388 25.44 -1.01 15.87
C ASP A 388 26.79 -0.35 15.55
N PRO A 389 27.93 -0.99 15.87
CA PRO A 389 29.27 -0.44 15.61
C PRO A 389 29.66 -0.40 14.12
N ASP A 390 29.00 -1.15 13.25
CA ASP A 390 29.31 -1.22 11.81
C ASP A 390 28.58 -0.15 10.97
N LEU A 391 27.63 0.58 11.57
CA LEU A 391 26.94 1.69 10.94
C LEU A 391 27.72 3.01 11.15
N PRO A 392 27.98 3.81 10.08
CA PRO A 392 28.65 5.10 10.22
C PRO A 392 27.84 6.06 11.13
N ALA A 393 28.49 7.12 11.63
CA ALA A 393 28.10 8.10 12.68
C ALA A 393 26.61 8.51 12.85
N SER A 394 25.69 8.18 11.94
CA SER A 394 24.23 8.18 12.13
C SER A 394 23.69 7.05 13.01
N GLY A 395 24.43 5.95 13.22
CA GLY A 395 23.99 4.79 14.02
C GLY A 395 23.83 5.06 15.53
N SER A 396 24.28 6.22 16.00
CA SER A 396 24.16 6.65 17.40
C SER A 396 23.07 7.70 17.62
N ARG A 397 22.14 7.91 16.68
CA ARG A 397 21.09 8.92 16.80
C ARG A 397 19.70 8.29 16.88
N PHE A 398 18.89 8.77 17.83
CA PHE A 398 17.53 8.29 18.05
C PHE A 398 16.55 9.48 17.99
N PRO A 399 15.49 9.42 17.17
CA PRO A 399 14.62 10.58 16.95
C PRO A 399 13.77 10.92 18.18
N LEU A 400 13.59 12.22 18.43
CA LEU A 400 12.73 12.75 19.49
C LEU A 400 11.47 13.38 18.93
N ARG A 401 10.31 12.83 19.30
CA ARG A 401 9.03 13.24 18.74
C ARG A 401 7.89 13.21 19.74
N ILE A 402 6.95 14.11 19.53
CA ILE A 402 5.78 14.31 20.38
C ILE A 402 4.51 14.26 19.54
N ALA A 403 3.45 13.65 20.10
CA ALA A 403 2.09 13.87 19.64
C ALA A 403 1.54 15.14 20.30
N GLY A 404 0.78 15.94 19.55
CA GLY A 404 0.22 17.20 20.00
C GLY A 404 -0.61 17.88 18.89
N SER A 405 -1.00 19.12 19.13
CA SER A 405 -1.79 19.98 18.22
C SER A 405 -0.99 20.52 17.02
N GLY A 406 0.34 20.38 17.10
CA GLY A 406 1.28 20.93 16.13
C GLY A 406 1.55 22.42 16.29
N ASN A 407 1.04 23.05 17.37
CA ASN A 407 1.27 24.45 17.71
C ASN A 407 2.28 24.64 18.85
N GLU A 408 2.73 23.53 19.46
CA GLU A 408 3.64 23.50 20.59
C GLU A 408 5.06 23.93 20.21
N GLU A 409 5.77 24.58 21.15
CA GLU A 409 7.19 24.90 21.03
C GLU A 409 7.98 23.99 21.98
N ILE A 410 8.42 22.85 21.47
CA ILE A 410 9.00 21.78 22.30
C ILE A 410 10.46 22.04 22.64
N VAL A 411 10.77 21.96 23.93
CA VAL A 411 12.11 21.89 24.49
C VAL A 411 12.35 20.47 24.99
N TRP A 412 13.36 19.82 24.41
CA TRP A 412 13.77 18.46 24.77
C TRP A 412 14.95 18.49 25.73
N SER A 413 14.94 17.61 26.73
CA SER A 413 16.07 17.43 27.64
C SER A 413 16.20 15.98 28.10
N SER A 414 17.42 15.59 28.46
CA SER A 414 17.73 14.32 29.14
C SER A 414 18.87 14.60 30.12
N THR A 415 18.86 13.90 31.26
CA THR A 415 19.93 14.01 32.27
C THR A 415 21.20 13.28 31.86
N SER A 416 21.08 12.29 30.97
CA SER A 416 22.14 11.34 30.64
C SER A 416 22.54 11.33 29.16
N LEU A 417 21.68 11.82 28.26
CA LEU A 417 21.92 11.86 26.82
C LEU A 417 21.92 13.31 26.30
N SER A 418 22.72 13.58 25.26
CA SER A 418 22.71 14.88 24.59
C SER A 418 21.63 14.93 23.53
N VAL A 419 20.97 16.10 23.40
CA VAL A 419 19.99 16.37 22.35
C VAL A 419 20.64 17.22 21.26
N GLU A 420 20.62 16.74 20.02
CA GLU A 420 21.03 17.47 18.84
C GLU A 420 19.82 17.93 18.03
N LYS A 421 19.94 19.09 17.37
CA LYS A 421 18.93 19.58 16.44
C LYS A 421 19.49 19.63 15.02
N LYS A 422 18.83 18.98 14.06
CA LYS A 422 19.26 18.98 12.65
C LYS A 422 18.03 19.06 11.76
N ASN A 423 18.03 19.99 10.80
CA ASN A 423 16.93 20.21 9.85
C ASN A 423 15.56 20.43 10.49
N GLY A 424 15.51 21.04 11.68
CA GLY A 424 14.27 21.28 12.42
C GLY A 424 13.83 20.13 13.33
N GLU A 425 14.48 18.96 13.26
CA GLU A 425 14.19 17.79 14.08
C GLU A 425 15.17 17.64 15.24
N SER A 426 14.69 17.06 16.34
CA SER A 426 15.48 16.79 17.54
C SER A 426 15.83 15.30 17.62
N TRP A 427 17.06 15.03 18.05
CA TRP A 427 17.64 13.68 18.11
C TRP A 427 18.36 13.49 19.44
N LEU A 428 18.21 12.34 20.08
CA LEU A 428 19.11 11.88 21.13
C LEU A 428 20.38 11.32 20.50
N VAL A 429 21.52 11.62 21.09
CA VAL A 429 22.76 10.89 20.83
C VAL A 429 22.86 9.76 21.85
N LEU A 430 22.71 8.54 21.36
CA LEU A 430 22.66 7.31 22.14
C LEU A 430 24.02 7.01 22.79
N LYS A 431 23.94 6.54 24.04
CA LYS A 431 25.03 5.90 24.79
C LYS A 431 24.44 4.69 25.49
N PRO A 432 25.19 3.60 25.73
CA PRO A 432 24.66 2.45 26.45
C PRO A 432 24.20 2.83 27.87
N GLY A 433 23.05 2.30 28.31
CA GLY A 433 22.48 2.55 29.62
C GLY A 433 20.96 2.74 29.62
N GLU A 434 20.40 2.99 30.81
CA GLU A 434 19.01 3.41 30.98
C GLU A 434 18.93 4.93 31.05
N HIS A 435 17.97 5.50 30.34
CA HIS A 435 17.87 6.94 30.13
C HIS A 435 16.43 7.40 30.24
N GLU A 436 16.25 8.64 30.71
CA GLU A 436 14.97 9.34 30.70
C GLU A 436 15.09 10.58 29.81
N VAL A 437 14.06 10.83 29.01
CA VAL A 437 13.92 12.03 28.18
C VAL A 437 12.63 12.75 28.56
N VAL A 438 12.71 14.08 28.56
CA VAL A 438 11.62 14.99 28.90
C VAL A 438 11.34 15.89 27.70
N ALA A 439 10.06 16.07 27.39
CA ALA A 439 9.57 17.04 26.42
C ALA A 439 8.68 18.06 27.13
N ARG A 440 9.02 19.33 27.00
CA ARG A 440 8.27 20.44 27.59
C ARG A 440 7.82 21.41 26.52
N ASP A 441 6.52 21.70 26.45
CA ASP A 441 6.02 22.78 25.61
C ASP A 441 6.25 24.13 26.30
N ARG A 442 6.99 25.02 25.64
CA ARG A 442 7.32 26.35 26.15
C ARG A 442 6.09 27.24 26.29
N LYS A 443 5.06 27.04 25.46
CA LYS A 443 3.85 27.88 25.44
C LYS A 443 2.88 27.49 26.55
N SER A 444 2.46 26.22 26.59
CA SER A 444 1.50 25.73 27.59
C SER A 444 2.14 25.36 28.93
N GLY A 445 3.45 25.12 28.97
CA GLY A 445 4.17 24.64 30.15
C GLY A 445 3.99 23.14 30.43
N ARG A 446 3.21 22.42 29.61
CA ARG A 446 3.00 20.97 29.74
C ARG A 446 4.32 20.21 29.59
N GLU A 447 4.47 19.16 30.38
CA GLU A 447 5.67 18.32 30.41
C GLU A 447 5.28 16.84 30.36
N VAL A 448 6.00 16.07 29.56
CA VAL A 448 5.90 14.60 29.50
C VAL A 448 7.28 13.97 29.45
N LYS A 449 7.34 12.70 29.88
CA LYS A 449 8.58 11.95 30.02
C LYS A 449 8.47 10.57 29.39
N SER A 450 9.62 10.03 29.00
CA SER A 450 9.74 8.69 28.45
C SER A 450 11.09 8.10 28.80
N ARG A 451 11.12 6.81 29.09
CA ARG A 451 12.34 6.05 29.40
C ARG A 451 12.73 5.13 28.25
N LEU A 452 14.02 5.06 27.98
CA LEU A 452 14.62 4.14 27.02
C LEU A 452 15.85 3.43 27.61
N LYS A 453 16.06 2.18 27.21
CA LYS A 453 17.28 1.43 27.45
C LYS A 453 18.07 1.36 26.15
N VAL A 454 19.37 1.55 26.22
CA VAL A 454 20.28 1.49 25.07
C VAL A 454 21.30 0.39 25.31
N GLU A 455 21.38 -0.53 24.38
CA GLU A 455 22.31 -1.67 24.39
C GLU A 455 23.31 -1.53 23.23
N ALA A 456 24.53 -2.04 23.41
CA ALA A 456 25.47 -2.19 22.32
C ALA A 456 25.27 -3.60 21.72
N LEU A 457 25.23 -3.70 20.39
CA LEU A 457 25.19 -5.00 19.70
C LEU A 457 26.53 -5.72 19.75
#